data_AF-A0A2V9CHW3-F1
#
_entry.id   AF-A0A2V9CHW3-F1
#
_cell.length_a   1.000
_cell.length_b   1.000
_cell.length_c   1.000
_cell.angle_alpha   90.00
_cell.angle_beta   90.00
_cell.angle_gamma   90.00
#
_symmetry.space_group_name_H-M   'P 1'
#
loop_
_entity.id
_entity.type
_entity.pdbx_description
1 polymer ?
#
loop_
_entity_poly.entity_id
_entity_poly.type
_entity_poly.pdbx_seq_one_letter_code
_entity_poly.pdbx_strand_id
1 'polypeptide(L)'
;RDLGILRAKDMPQVDVILIEVPDEIGGYGAKGVGEIGCVATAGAVASALYSYDRIRRLSLPMESSPAAPSIPKSRQLEQRRQTYLSTVYYYLL
;
A
#
# COMPACT_ATOMS: atom_id res chain seq x y z
N ARG A 1 2.44 -14.28 -13.74
CA ARG A 1 2.09 -14.42 -12.30
C ARG A 1 2.61 -13.19 -11.52
N ASP A 2 2.70 -12.03 -12.18
CA ASP A 2 3.78 -11.05 -11.94
C ASP A 2 3.27 -9.67 -11.52
N LEU A 3 1.95 -9.53 -11.36
CA LEU A 3 1.29 -8.26 -11.03
C LEU A 3 1.34 -7.90 -9.54
N GLY A 4 1.91 -8.75 -8.68
CA GLY A 4 2.04 -8.48 -7.25
C GLY A 4 0.70 -8.50 -6.48
N ILE A 5 -0.32 -9.17 -7.00
CA ILE A 5 -1.62 -9.30 -6.32
C ILE A 5 -1.47 -10.22 -5.10
N LEU A 6 -1.93 -9.74 -3.94
CA LEU A 6 -1.99 -10.49 -2.68
C LEU A 6 -2.74 -11.81 -2.85
N ARG A 7 -2.17 -12.90 -2.33
CA ARG A 7 -2.87 -14.20 -2.25
C ARG A 7 -3.62 -14.27 -0.92
N ALA A 8 -4.65 -15.10 -0.88
CA ALA A 8 -5.43 -15.33 0.34
C ALA A 8 -4.57 -15.70 1.56
N LYS A 9 -3.52 -16.53 1.37
CA LYS A 9 -2.60 -16.93 2.45
C LYS A 9 -1.69 -15.80 2.97
N ASP A 10 -1.51 -14.75 2.17
CA ASP A 10 -0.63 -13.62 2.50
C ASP A 10 -1.45 -12.44 3.05
N MET A 11 -2.78 -12.60 3.15
CA MET A 11 -3.69 -11.59 3.69
C MET A 11 -3.50 -11.49 5.22
N PRO A 12 -3.28 -10.29 5.78
CA PRO A 12 -3.29 -10.11 7.23
C PRO A 12 -4.68 -10.40 7.82
N GLN A 13 -4.73 -10.64 9.13
CA GLN A 13 -6.01 -10.68 9.85
C GLN A 13 -6.72 -9.33 9.73
N VAL A 14 -8.03 -9.35 9.51
CA VAL A 14 -8.86 -8.16 9.36
C VAL A 14 -9.99 -8.21 10.37
N ASP A 15 -9.99 -7.27 11.31
CA ASP A 15 -11.10 -7.05 12.22
C ASP A 15 -12.07 -6.03 11.62
N VAL A 16 -13.36 -6.36 11.57
CA VAL A 16 -14.40 -5.49 11.00
C VAL A 16 -15.25 -4.92 12.13
N ILE A 17 -15.22 -3.59 12.26
CA ILE A 17 -16.06 -2.85 13.19
C ILE A 17 -17.15 -2.14 12.39
N LEU A 18 -18.39 -2.61 12.52
CA LEU A 18 -19.54 -1.97 11.86
C LEU A 18 -20.02 -0.79 12.70
N ILE A 19 -20.13 0.37 12.07
CA ILE A 19 -20.68 1.58 12.68
C ILE A 19 -21.98 1.92 11.97
N GLU A 20 -23.06 1.95 12.72
CA GLU A 20 -24.41 2.17 12.20
C GLU A 20 -24.83 3.62 12.45
N VAL A 21 -24.95 4.38 11.37
CA VAL A 21 -25.57 5.72 11.36
C VAL A 21 -26.59 5.71 10.22
N PRO A 22 -27.89 5.88 10.49
CA PRO A 22 -28.91 5.81 9.45
C PRO A 22 -28.72 6.85 8.34
N ASP A 23 -28.96 6.44 7.10
CA ASP A 23 -29.16 7.34 5.96
C ASP A 23 -30.64 7.64 5.75
N GLU A 24 -31.02 8.92 5.62
CA GLU A 24 -32.41 9.31 5.36
C GLU A 24 -32.88 8.90 3.95
N ILE A 25 -31.95 8.75 3.00
CA ILE A 25 -32.23 8.46 1.59
C ILE A 25 -32.03 6.97 1.29
N GLY A 26 -31.12 6.32 2.00
CA GLY A 26 -30.79 4.91 1.82
C GLY A 26 -31.91 3.99 2.30
N GLY A 27 -32.25 2.97 1.50
CA GLY A 27 -33.20 1.93 1.91
C GLY A 27 -32.76 1.29 3.23
N TYR A 28 -33.68 1.21 4.20
CA TYR A 28 -33.41 0.72 5.56
C TYR A 28 -32.26 1.44 6.30
N GLY A 29 -31.93 2.68 5.91
CA GLY A 29 -30.82 3.43 6.51
C GLY A 29 -29.43 3.05 5.99
N ALA A 30 -29.33 2.25 4.92
CA ALA A 30 -28.06 1.74 4.40
C ALA A 30 -27.20 2.82 3.72
N LYS A 31 -25.87 2.62 3.75
CA LYS A 31 -24.86 3.49 3.11
C LYS A 31 -23.92 2.69 2.24
N GLY A 32 -23.35 3.34 1.23
CA GLY A 32 -22.29 2.76 0.41
C GLY A 32 -20.96 2.66 1.17
N VAL A 33 -20.41 1.45 1.27
CA VAL A 33 -19.14 1.17 1.98
C VAL A 33 -18.09 0.45 1.13
N GLY A 34 -18.36 0.21 -0.15
CA GLY A 34 -17.48 -0.60 -1.01
C GLY A 34 -16.07 -0.01 -1.18
N GLU A 35 -15.95 1.30 -1.32
CA GLU A 35 -14.67 1.97 -1.58
C GLU A 35 -13.94 2.41 -0.31
N ILE A 36 -14.67 2.65 0.80
CA ILE A 36 -14.13 3.32 1.99
C ILE A 36 -12.96 2.55 2.61
N GLY A 37 -13.03 1.22 2.59
CA GLY A 37 -11.95 0.35 3.06
C GLY A 37 -10.69 0.50 2.21
N CYS A 38 -10.81 0.67 0.89
CA CYS A 38 -9.68 0.84 0.00
C CYS A 38 -9.04 2.23 0.10
N VAL A 39 -9.82 3.28 0.36
CA VAL A 39 -9.34 4.66 0.44
C VAL A 39 -8.30 4.85 1.56
N ALA A 40 -8.59 4.33 2.76
CA ALA A 40 -7.72 4.54 3.92
C ALA A 40 -6.52 3.57 4.00
N THR A 41 -6.62 2.41 3.33
CA THR A 41 -5.67 1.30 3.52
C THR A 41 -4.22 1.71 3.22
N ALA A 42 -3.94 2.33 2.07
CA ALA A 42 -2.57 2.69 1.70
C ALA A 42 -1.95 3.71 2.67
N GLY A 43 -2.73 4.70 3.12
CA GLY A 43 -2.30 5.71 4.08
C GLY A 43 -2.04 5.12 5.48
N ALA A 44 -2.87 4.18 5.92
CA ALA A 44 -2.68 3.46 7.18
C ALA A 44 -1.38 2.64 7.17
N VAL A 45 -1.11 1.91 6.08
CA VAL A 45 0.15 1.16 5.91
C VAL A 45 1.36 2.09 5.90
N ALA A 46 1.30 3.22 5.17
CA ALA A 46 2.38 4.21 5.16
C ALA A 46 2.69 4.74 6.57
N SER A 47 1.63 5.01 7.34
CA SER A 47 1.74 5.55 8.70
C SER A 47 2.32 4.52 9.66
N ALA A 48 1.88 3.26 9.57
CA ALA A 48 2.44 2.16 10.36
C ALA A 48 3.94 1.94 10.07
N LEU A 49 4.32 1.96 8.80
CA LEU A 49 5.72 1.87 8.39
C LEU A 49 6.55 3.04 8.91
N TYR A 50 6.05 4.27 8.80
CA TYR A 50 6.72 5.43 9.36
C TYR A 50 6.87 5.33 10.89
N SER A 51 5.86 4.84 11.62
CA SER A 51 5.99 4.60 13.06
C SER A 51 7.05 3.56 13.38
N TYR A 52 7.26 2.57 12.51
CA TYR A 52 8.26 1.51 12.67
C TYR A 52 9.68 1.98 12.38
N ASP A 53 9.94 2.61 11.22
CA ASP A 53 11.30 2.92 10.75
C ASP A 53 11.61 4.43 10.61
N ARG A 54 10.64 5.31 10.87
CA ARG A 54 10.74 6.78 10.71
C ARG A 54 11.02 7.25 9.28
N ILE A 55 10.86 6.38 8.28
CA ILE A 55 11.02 6.71 6.85
C ILE A 55 9.64 7.02 6.27
N ARG A 56 9.45 8.27 5.83
CA ARG A 56 8.19 8.69 5.23
C ARG A 56 8.14 8.27 3.77
N ARG A 57 7.12 7.48 3.41
CA ARG A 57 6.89 6.98 2.05
C ARG A 57 5.70 7.70 1.45
N LEU A 58 5.93 8.40 0.33
CA LEU A 58 4.93 9.22 -0.37
C LEU A 58 4.62 8.68 -1.78
N SER A 59 5.24 7.58 -2.16
CA SER A 59 5.04 6.90 -3.44
C SER A 59 4.57 5.47 -3.21
N LEU A 60 3.71 5.02 -4.11
CA LEU A 60 3.29 3.63 -4.21
C LEU A 60 3.93 2.99 -5.44
N PRO A 61 4.18 1.67 -5.40
CA PRO A 61 4.19 0.79 -4.21
C PRO A 61 5.36 1.07 -3.25
N MET A 62 5.17 0.78 -1.95
CA MET A 62 6.18 0.97 -0.89
C MET A 62 7.22 -0.17 -0.87
N GLU A 63 7.91 -0.38 -1.98
CA GLU A 63 8.76 -1.55 -2.24
C GLU A 63 10.01 -1.63 -1.36
N SER A 64 10.51 -0.49 -0.86
CA SER A 64 11.63 -0.42 0.08
C SER A 64 11.21 -0.56 1.55
N SER A 65 9.98 -0.98 1.81
CA SER A 65 9.48 -1.16 3.18
C SER A 65 9.82 -2.54 3.75
N PRO A 66 10.03 -2.64 5.07
CA PRO A 66 10.15 -3.94 5.75
C PRO A 66 8.95 -4.87 5.53
N ALA A 67 7.78 -4.31 5.21
CA ALA A 67 6.55 -5.04 4.94
C ALA A 67 6.34 -5.37 3.45
N ALA A 68 7.24 -4.96 2.56
CA ALA A 68 7.12 -5.28 1.15
C ALA A 68 7.24 -6.81 0.95
N PRO A 69 6.25 -7.46 0.31
CA PRO A 69 6.39 -8.88 -0.03
C PRO A 69 7.58 -9.05 -0.97
N SER A 70 8.11 -10.27 -1.08
CA SER A 70 9.17 -10.59 -2.05
C SER A 70 8.70 -10.28 -3.47
N ILE A 71 9.08 -9.11 -3.98
CA ILE A 71 8.84 -8.68 -5.35
C ILE A 71 9.49 -9.70 -6.30
N PRO A 72 8.85 -10.09 -7.42
CA PRO A 72 9.52 -10.93 -8.42
C PRO A 72 10.87 -10.32 -8.81
N LYS A 73 11.94 -11.12 -8.81
CA LYS A 73 13.34 -10.67 -9.02
C LYS A 73 13.53 -9.78 -10.26
N SER A 74 12.69 -9.94 -11.29
CA SER A 74 12.73 -9.13 -12.53
C SER A 74 12.51 -7.63 -12.28
N ARG A 75 11.54 -7.26 -11.43
CA ARG A 75 11.19 -5.85 -11.16
C ARG A 75 12.21 -5.17 -10.23
N GLN A 76 12.82 -5.95 -9.33
CA GLN A 76 13.90 -5.46 -8.46
C GLN A 76 15.13 -5.04 -9.26
N LEU A 77 15.46 -5.73 -10.36
CA LEU A 77 16.62 -5.42 -11.21
C LEU A 77 16.44 -4.11 -11.99
N GLU A 78 15.24 -3.87 -12.52
CA GLU A 78 14.93 -2.63 -13.24
C GLU A 78 14.98 -1.40 -12.32
N GLN A 79 14.46 -1.52 -11.09
CA GLN A 79 14.57 -0.44 -10.12
C GLN A 79 15.99 -0.20 -9.63
N ARG A 80 16.76 -1.26 -9.32
CA ARG A 80 18.18 -1.09 -8.95
C ARG A 80 18.93 -0.37 -10.05
N ARG A 81 18.67 -0.71 -11.32
CA ARG A 81 19.23 -0.01 -12.47
C ARG A 81 18.77 1.45 -12.54
N GLN A 82 17.48 1.74 -12.31
CA GLN A 82 16.95 3.10 -12.34
C GLN A 82 17.52 3.98 -11.22
N THR A 83 17.60 3.46 -9.99
CA THR A 83 18.22 4.13 -8.85
C THR A 83 19.69 4.37 -9.12
N TYR A 84 20.45 3.37 -9.60
CA TYR A 84 21.86 3.54 -9.97
C TYR A 84 22.05 4.61 -11.04
N LEU A 85 21.25 4.58 -12.11
CA LEU A 85 21.34 5.58 -13.17
C LEU A 85 21.05 6.98 -12.64
N SER A 86 20.04 7.15 -11.78
CA SER A 86 19.75 8.45 -11.14
C SER A 86 20.87 8.94 -10.23
N THR A 87 21.45 8.05 -9.41
CA THR A 87 22.55 8.38 -8.51
C THR A 87 23.82 8.74 -9.30
N VAL A 88 24.19 7.94 -10.30
CA VAL A 88 25.35 8.19 -11.15
C VAL A 88 25.19 9.49 -11.94
N TYR A 89 24.00 9.79 -12.48
CA TYR A 89 23.74 11.07 -13.15
C TYR A 89 23.85 12.27 -12.21
N TYR A 90 23.38 12.15 -10.97
CA TYR A 90 23.49 13.20 -9.96
C TYR A 90 24.94 13.49 -9.55
N TYR A 91 25.82 12.48 -9.56
CA TYR A 91 27.24 12.65 -9.22
C TYR A 91 28.14 13.04 -10.42
N LEU A 92 27.65 12.89 -11.66
CA LEU A 92 28.38 13.26 -12.88
C LEU A 92 27.99 14.64 -13.45
N LEU A 93 26.99 15.30 -12.86
CA LEU A 93 26.62 16.70 -13.09
C LEU A 93 27.16 17.58 -11.97
#